data_AF-A0A1Q3PCZ9-F1
#
_entry.id   AF-A0A1Q3PCZ9-F1
#
_cell.length_a   1.000
_cell.length_b   1.000
_cell.length_c   1.000
_cell.angle_alpha   90.00
_cell.angle_beta   90.00
_cell.angle_gamma   90.00
#
_symmetry.space_group_name_H-M   'P 1'
#
loop_
_entity.id
_entity.type
_entity.pdbx_description
1 polymer ?
#
loop_
_entity_poly.entity_id
_entity_poly.type
_entity_poly.pdbx_seq_one_letter_code
_entity_poly.pdbx_strand_id
1 'polypeptide(L)'
;MWQKGKCHNCKTKISIRYPITEVICGIIAAILFYKYHSNFSLNYIIELAIYLSLFAMIITDLENLIVPDEIMIFLFIICSIYNYLNFSDFIFNYSSSVILASLLFFTGIIVSKIKKRDSLGFADVKFVASIGCLLPLHSLPAYLFISGIVGVVTSLISQKLTDKEEFPFIPALAFSFIICFNNINILTF
;
A
#
# COMPACT_ATOMS: atom_id res chain seq x y z
N MET A 1 24.42 -12.09 -18.25
CA MET A 1 23.89 -12.95 -19.34
C MET A 1 22.48 -12.51 -19.68
N TRP A 2 22.26 -11.87 -20.83
CA TRP A 2 20.94 -11.37 -21.22
C TRP A 2 20.03 -12.51 -21.67
N GLN A 3 18.98 -12.79 -20.90
CA GLN A 3 17.93 -13.73 -21.28
C GLN A 3 17.14 -13.08 -22.42
N LYS A 4 17.18 -13.66 -23.63
CA LYS A 4 16.58 -13.14 -24.88
C LYS A 4 15.04 -13.11 -24.86
N GLY A 5 14.42 -12.50 -23.84
CA GLY A 5 12.97 -12.46 -23.64
C GLY A 5 12.35 -13.83 -23.35
N LYS A 6 13.15 -14.80 -22.88
CA LYS A 6 12.71 -16.17 -22.57
C LYS A 6 13.24 -16.60 -21.22
N CYS A 7 12.40 -17.22 -20.39
CA CYS A 7 12.81 -17.76 -19.11
C CYS A 7 13.96 -18.78 -19.29
N HIS A 8 15.03 -18.66 -18.51
CA HIS A 8 16.19 -19.54 -18.59
C HIS A 8 15.84 -21.02 -18.39
N ASN A 9 14.89 -21.30 -17.48
CA ASN A 9 14.50 -22.65 -17.13
C ASN A 9 13.39 -23.23 -18.03
N CYS A 10 12.45 -22.37 -18.46
CA CYS A 10 11.20 -22.83 -19.10
C CYS A 10 11.13 -22.53 -20.61
N LYS A 11 12.04 -21.70 -21.16
CA LYS A 11 12.09 -21.23 -22.57
C LYS A 11 10.81 -20.57 -23.12
N THR A 12 9.80 -20.35 -22.29
CA THR A 12 8.57 -19.62 -22.62
C THR A 12 8.88 -18.14 -22.81
N LYS A 13 8.14 -17.46 -23.71
CA LYS A 13 8.25 -16.01 -23.89
C LYS A 13 7.85 -15.32 -22.58
N ILE A 14 8.70 -14.43 -22.11
CA ILE A 14 8.41 -13.58 -20.96
C ILE A 14 7.26 -12.65 -21.37
N SER A 15 6.18 -12.65 -20.60
CA SER A 15 5.04 -11.78 -20.85
C SER A 15 5.48 -10.32 -20.75
N ILE A 16 4.90 -9.43 -21.56
CA ILE A 16 5.22 -7.99 -21.54
C ILE A 16 4.99 -7.35 -20.15
N ARG A 17 4.24 -8.03 -19.28
CA ARG A 17 3.98 -7.63 -17.90
C ARG A 17 5.26 -7.58 -17.05
N TYR A 18 6.15 -8.55 -17.20
CA TYR A 18 7.41 -8.62 -16.44
C TYR A 18 8.36 -7.44 -16.68
N PRO A 19 8.68 -7.04 -17.93
CA PRO A 19 9.53 -5.88 -18.14
C PRO A 19 8.83 -4.58 -17.70
N ILE A 20 7.50 -4.48 -17.78
CA ILE A 20 6.77 -3.31 -17.29
C ILE A 20 6.87 -3.21 -15.76
N THR A 21 6.65 -4.30 -15.02
CA THR A 21 6.76 -4.28 -13.56
C THR A 21 8.19 -4.00 -13.10
N GLU A 22 9.19 -4.55 -13.79
CA GLU A 22 10.60 -4.27 -13.51
C GLU A 22 10.97 -2.80 -13.76
N VAL A 23 10.49 -2.22 -14.87
CA VAL A 23 10.69 -0.79 -15.16
C VAL A 23 10.03 0.08 -14.09
N ILE A 24 8.81 -0.24 -13.65
CA ILE A 24 8.14 0.52 -12.60
C ILE A 24 8.89 0.41 -11.26
N CYS A 25 9.34 -0.79 -10.88
CA CYS A 25 10.19 -0.97 -9.70
C CYS A 25 11.48 -0.15 -9.81
N GLY A 26 12.10 -0.12 -10.99
CA GLY A 26 13.29 0.71 -11.27
C GLY A 26 13.00 2.21 -11.15
N ILE A 27 11.84 2.68 -11.62
CA ILE A 27 11.40 4.07 -11.48
C ILE A 27 11.19 4.43 -10.01
N ILE A 28 10.51 3.57 -9.24
CA ILE A 28 10.30 3.77 -7.79
C ILE A 28 11.66 3.90 -7.08
N ALA A 29 12.60 2.99 -7.39
CA ALA A 29 13.95 3.04 -6.85
C ALA A 29 14.70 4.32 -7.24
N ALA A 30 14.60 4.75 -8.50
CA ALA A 30 15.24 5.97 -8.98
C ALA A 30 14.68 7.24 -8.31
N ILE A 31 13.36 7.32 -8.11
CA ILE A 31 12.72 8.45 -7.42
C ILE A 31 13.20 8.53 -5.97
N LEU A 32 13.23 7.39 -5.26
CA LEU A 32 13.74 7.34 -3.88
C LEU A 32 15.24 7.63 -3.81
N PHE A 33 16.02 7.15 -4.78
CA PHE A 33 17.44 7.45 -4.86
C PHE A 33 17.68 8.95 -5.01
N TYR A 34 16.88 9.64 -5.82
CA TYR A 34 16.94 11.10 -5.95
C TYR A 34 16.58 11.81 -4.63
N LYS A 35 15.54 11.32 -3.91
CA LYS A 35 15.15 11.85 -2.59
C LYS A 35 16.26 11.73 -1.55
N TYR A 36 17.01 10.61 -1.56
CA TYR A 36 18.08 10.32 -0.58
C TYR A 36 19.50 10.58 -1.10
N HIS A 37 19.65 11.23 -2.26
CA HIS A 37 20.93 11.38 -2.96
C HIS A 37 22.04 11.99 -2.10
N SER A 38 21.71 12.94 -1.23
CA SER A 38 22.70 13.62 -0.38
C SER A 38 23.17 12.80 0.83
N ASN A 39 22.42 11.79 1.28
CA ASN A 39 22.76 10.94 2.43
C ASN A 39 22.20 9.53 2.24
N PHE A 40 23.05 8.63 1.75
CA PHE A 40 22.72 7.22 1.64
C PHE A 40 22.53 6.63 3.05
N SER A 41 21.28 6.50 3.47
CA SER A 41 20.90 6.12 4.82
C SER A 41 20.12 4.81 4.81
N LEU A 42 20.08 4.10 5.94
CA LEU A 42 19.25 2.90 6.12
C LEU A 42 17.77 3.17 5.76
N ASN A 43 17.31 4.40 5.92
CA ASN A 43 15.96 4.84 5.55
C ASN A 43 15.65 4.66 4.07
N TYR A 44 16.63 4.80 3.16
CA TYR A 44 16.40 4.54 1.73
C TYR A 44 15.99 3.08 1.48
N ILE A 45 16.69 2.13 2.10
CA ILE A 45 16.42 0.70 1.91
C ILE A 45 15.05 0.33 2.50
N ILE A 46 14.71 0.91 3.66
CA ILE A 46 13.46 0.65 4.36
C ILE A 46 12.28 1.26 3.59
N GLU A 47 12.35 2.53 3.17
CA GLU A 47 11.30 3.14 2.34
C GLU A 47 11.16 2.38 1.01
N LEU A 48 12.26 2.00 0.35
CA LEU A 48 12.20 1.21 -0.87
C LEU A 48 11.43 -0.10 -0.69
N ALA A 49 11.68 -0.82 0.41
CA ALA A 49 10.95 -2.05 0.73
C ALA A 49 9.44 -1.79 0.97
N ILE A 50 9.08 -0.68 1.61
CA ILE A 50 7.69 -0.25 1.79
C ILE A 50 7.04 0.03 0.42
N TYR A 51 7.64 0.87 -0.42
CA TYR A 51 7.05 1.21 -1.73
C TYR A 51 6.95 0.00 -2.67
N LEU A 52 7.93 -0.91 -2.65
CA LEU A 52 7.88 -2.13 -3.46
C LEU A 52 6.80 -3.11 -2.96
N SER A 53 6.62 -3.26 -1.64
CA SER A 53 5.55 -4.08 -1.08
C SER A 53 4.16 -3.49 -1.37
N LEU A 54 4.00 -2.16 -1.28
CA LEU A 54 2.79 -1.46 -1.72
C LEU A 54 2.49 -1.73 -3.19
N PHE A 55 3.48 -1.59 -4.06
CA PHE A 55 3.33 -1.84 -5.49
C PHE A 55 2.94 -3.31 -5.79
N ALA A 56 3.57 -4.27 -5.10
CA ALA A 56 3.22 -5.68 -5.23
C ALA A 56 1.76 -5.94 -4.83
N MET A 57 1.30 -5.36 -3.70
CA MET A 57 -0.09 -5.51 -3.26
C MET A 57 -1.09 -4.88 -4.22
N ILE A 58 -0.77 -3.72 -4.80
CA ILE A 58 -1.62 -3.08 -5.82
C ILE A 58 -1.81 -3.99 -7.02
N ILE A 59 -0.74 -4.62 -7.52
CA ILE A 59 -0.83 -5.54 -8.66
C ILE A 59 -1.66 -6.77 -8.29
N THR A 60 -1.39 -7.41 -7.15
CA THR A 60 -2.12 -8.63 -6.75
C THR A 60 -3.60 -8.36 -6.50
N ASP A 61 -3.94 -7.19 -5.95
CA ASP A 61 -5.33 -6.78 -5.73
C ASP A 61 -6.05 -6.51 -7.05
N LEU A 62 -5.40 -5.80 -7.99
CA LEU A 62 -5.97 -5.53 -9.32
C LEU A 62 -6.18 -6.80 -10.15
N GLU A 63 -5.29 -7.79 -10.05
CA GLU A 63 -5.37 -9.01 -10.84
C GLU A 63 -6.31 -10.06 -10.23
N ASN A 64 -6.23 -10.26 -8.91
CA ASN A 64 -6.85 -11.42 -8.25
C ASN A 64 -7.84 -11.04 -7.15
N LEU A 65 -7.97 -9.76 -6.77
CA LEU A 65 -8.76 -9.31 -5.61
C LEU A 65 -8.33 -10.02 -4.30
N ILE A 66 -7.08 -10.49 -4.25
CA ILE A 66 -6.50 -11.22 -3.12
C ILE A 66 -5.14 -10.63 -2.83
N VAL A 67 -4.87 -10.42 -1.55
CA VAL A 67 -3.57 -9.98 -1.06
C VAL A 67 -2.94 -11.10 -0.23
N PRO A 68 -1.69 -11.49 -0.54
CA PRO A 68 -0.96 -12.46 0.26
C PRO A 68 -0.67 -11.92 1.67
N ASP A 69 -0.99 -12.71 2.69
CA ASP A 69 -0.76 -12.37 4.10
C ASP A 69 0.74 -12.18 4.39
N GLU A 70 1.62 -12.87 3.66
CA GLU A 70 3.07 -12.75 3.79
C GLU A 70 3.56 -11.34 3.48
N ILE A 71 2.97 -10.67 2.47
CA ILE A 71 3.34 -9.31 2.09
C ILE A 71 2.87 -8.32 3.16
N MET A 72 1.68 -8.55 3.73
CA MET A 72 1.16 -7.70 4.81
C MET A 72 2.01 -7.79 6.08
N ILE A 73 2.38 -9.02 6.49
CA ILE A 73 3.24 -9.23 7.66
C ILE A 73 4.61 -8.59 7.44
N PHE A 74 5.19 -8.78 6.25
CA PHE A 74 6.45 -8.16 5.88
C PHE A 74 6.37 -6.63 5.94
N LEU A 75 5.30 -6.05 5.40
CA LEU A 75 5.07 -4.62 5.44
C LEU A 75 4.94 -4.11 6.88
N PHE A 76 4.15 -4.78 7.73
CA PHE A 76 4.01 -4.39 9.14
C PHE A 76 5.34 -4.36 9.89
N ILE A 77 6.20 -5.37 9.68
CA ILE A 77 7.53 -5.44 10.30
C ILE A 77 8.38 -4.25 9.83
N ILE A 78 8.43 -3.98 8.53
CA ILE A 78 9.24 -2.89 7.98
C ILE A 78 8.73 -1.53 8.43
N CYS A 79 7.41 -1.31 8.42
CA CYS A 79 6.80 -0.07 8.93
C CYS A 79 7.11 0.13 10.41
N SER A 80 7.08 -0.94 11.21
CA SER A 80 7.46 -0.90 12.62
C SER A 80 8.93 -0.52 12.83
N ILE A 81 9.84 -1.08 12.03
CA ILE A 81 11.27 -0.73 12.06
C ILE A 81 11.46 0.74 11.65
N TYR A 82 10.82 1.20 10.57
CA TYR A 82 10.91 2.59 10.14
C TYR A 82 10.40 3.55 11.22
N ASN A 83 9.28 3.22 11.87
CA ASN A 83 8.71 4.04 12.93
C ASN A 83 9.68 4.17 14.11
N TYR A 84 10.27 3.05 14.55
CA TYR A 84 11.25 3.02 15.65
C TYR A 84 12.51 3.86 15.36
N LEU A 85 12.98 3.88 14.12
CA LEU A 85 14.20 4.60 13.74
C LEU A 85 13.99 6.10 13.55
N ASN A 86 12.81 6.52 13.08
CA ASN A 86 12.59 7.89 12.60
C ASN A 86 11.71 8.75 13.50
N PHE A 87 10.89 8.16 14.37
CA PHE A 87 9.98 8.90 15.24
C PHE A 87 10.32 8.69 16.71
N SER A 88 10.48 9.79 17.44
CA SER A 88 10.68 9.76 18.90
C SER A 88 9.47 9.20 19.64
N ASP A 89 8.27 9.52 19.17
CA ASP A 89 7.00 9.12 19.79
C ASP A 89 6.42 7.83 19.15
N PHE A 90 7.27 6.83 18.95
CA PHE A 90 6.88 5.59 18.28
C PHE A 90 5.65 4.93 18.91
N ILE A 91 5.51 4.96 20.24
CA ILE A 91 4.36 4.40 20.99
C ILE A 91 3.06 5.13 20.61
N PHE A 92 3.11 6.45 20.47
CA PHE A 92 1.94 7.24 20.08
C PHE A 92 1.53 6.91 18.65
N ASN A 93 2.48 6.69 17.75
CA ASN A 93 2.20 6.24 16.39
C ASN A 93 1.63 4.81 16.31
N TYR A 94 1.83 3.94 17.30
CA TYR A 94 1.08 2.67 17.34
C TYR A 94 -0.39 2.87 17.68
N SER A 95 -0.74 3.94 18.40
CA SER A 95 -2.15 4.21 18.70
C SER A 95 -2.94 4.55 17.44
N SER A 96 -2.34 5.22 16.45
CA SER A 96 -3.01 5.49 15.17
C SER A 96 -3.29 4.21 14.39
N SER A 97 -2.38 3.23 14.36
CA SER A 97 -2.63 1.95 13.69
C SER A 97 -3.79 1.19 14.32
N VAL A 98 -3.83 1.12 15.65
CA VAL A 98 -4.91 0.48 16.40
C VAL A 98 -6.24 1.19 16.17
N ILE A 99 -6.26 2.53 16.24
CA ILE A 99 -7.47 3.32 16.03
C ILE A 99 -8.00 3.15 14.60
N LEU A 100 -7.13 3.22 13.59
CA LEU A 100 -7.55 3.12 12.19
C LEU A 100 -8.05 1.72 11.85
N ALA A 101 -7.33 0.68 12.31
CA ALA A 101 -7.73 -0.71 12.10
C ALA A 101 -9.07 -1.02 12.82
N SER A 102 -9.22 -0.56 14.06
CA SER A 102 -10.46 -0.75 14.83
C SER A 102 -11.62 -0.03 14.16
N LEU A 103 -11.42 1.22 13.73
CA LEU A 103 -12.46 2.02 13.06
C LEU A 103 -12.93 1.35 11.77
N LEU A 104 -12.00 0.92 10.91
CA LEU A 104 -12.35 0.20 9.68
C LEU A 104 -13.05 -1.12 9.97
N PHE A 105 -12.57 -1.89 10.94
CA PHE A 105 -13.20 -3.16 11.33
C PHE A 105 -14.65 -2.96 11.81
N PHE A 106 -14.88 -1.98 12.69
CA PHE A 106 -16.22 -1.65 13.17
C PHE A 106 -17.11 -1.15 12.04
N THR A 107 -16.63 -0.27 11.17
CA THR A 107 -17.41 0.19 10.01
C THR A 107 -17.75 -0.96 9.08
N GLY A 108 -16.83 -1.91 8.83
CA GLY A 108 -17.08 -3.10 8.02
C GLY A 108 -18.18 -3.99 8.62
N ILE A 109 -18.18 -4.21 9.94
CA ILE A 109 -19.24 -4.97 10.62
C ILE A 109 -20.59 -4.26 10.52
N ILE A 110 -20.62 -2.94 10.78
CA ILE A 110 -21.86 -2.15 10.77
C ILE A 110 -22.46 -2.15 9.36
N VAL A 111 -21.64 -1.87 8.34
CA VAL A 111 -22.10 -1.82 6.95
C VAL A 111 -22.49 -3.22 6.46
N SER A 112 -21.76 -4.27 6.85
CA SER A 112 -22.13 -5.65 6.51
C SER A 112 -23.50 -6.04 7.09
N LYS A 113 -23.77 -5.67 8.36
CA LYS A 113 -25.08 -5.90 8.99
C LYS A 113 -26.21 -5.12 8.29
N ILE A 114 -25.95 -3.89 7.86
CA ILE A 114 -26.96 -3.05 7.19
C ILE A 114 -27.23 -3.55 5.76
N LYS A 115 -26.18 -3.84 4.98
CA LYS A 115 -26.31 -4.27 3.59
C LYS A 115 -26.60 -5.77 3.42
N LYS A 116 -26.53 -6.57 4.50
CA LYS A 116 -26.64 -8.04 4.47
C LYS A 116 -25.70 -8.69 3.44
N ARG A 117 -24.58 -8.03 3.15
CA ARG A 117 -23.55 -8.42 2.20
C ARG A 117 -22.21 -8.01 2.78
N ASP A 118 -21.19 -8.82 2.58
CA ASP A 118 -19.83 -8.47 3.00
C ASP A 118 -19.38 -7.21 2.25
N SER A 119 -19.15 -6.15 3.01
CA SER A 119 -19.04 -4.79 2.48
C SER A 119 -17.62 -4.24 2.51
N LEU A 120 -16.75 -4.81 3.34
CA LEU A 120 -15.33 -4.49 3.42
C LEU A 120 -14.52 -5.78 3.47
N GLY A 121 -13.45 -5.84 2.68
CA GLY A 121 -12.53 -6.97 2.72
C GLY A 121 -11.74 -6.95 4.02
N PHE A 122 -11.58 -8.13 4.64
CA PHE A 122 -10.69 -8.26 5.81
C PHE A 122 -9.24 -7.87 5.47
N ALA A 123 -8.86 -7.99 4.18
CA ALA A 123 -7.59 -7.52 3.65
C ALA A 123 -7.38 -6.01 3.83
N ASP A 124 -8.41 -5.18 3.65
CA ASP A 124 -8.32 -3.73 3.79
C ASP A 124 -7.98 -3.32 5.22
N VAL A 125 -8.60 -4.00 6.20
CA VAL A 125 -8.36 -3.79 7.63
C VAL A 125 -6.92 -4.17 7.99
N LYS A 126 -6.45 -5.34 7.53
CA LYS A 126 -5.06 -5.79 7.77
C LYS A 126 -4.04 -4.86 7.11
N PHE A 127 -4.30 -4.40 5.89
CA PHE A 127 -3.46 -3.44 5.20
C PHE A 127 -3.30 -2.16 6.02
N VAL A 128 -4.43 -1.56 6.43
CA VAL A 128 -4.43 -0.34 7.24
C VAL A 128 -3.77 -0.54 8.61
N ALA A 129 -3.96 -1.69 9.25
CA ALA A 129 -3.24 -2.01 10.48
C ALA A 129 -1.72 -2.03 10.27
N SER A 130 -1.28 -2.46 9.08
CA SER A 130 0.14 -2.59 8.74
C SER A 130 0.81 -1.23 8.49
N ILE A 131 0.19 -0.35 7.70
CA ILE A 131 0.72 0.99 7.39
C ILE A 131 0.42 2.05 8.47
N GLY A 132 -0.59 1.82 9.32
CA GLY A 132 -1.11 2.84 10.23
C GLY A 132 -0.07 3.35 11.23
N CYS A 133 0.96 2.55 11.54
CA CYS A 133 2.02 2.96 12.46
C CYS A 133 2.96 4.03 11.87
N LEU A 134 2.87 4.30 10.56
CA LEU A 134 3.62 5.38 9.90
C LEU A 134 2.82 6.67 9.77
N LEU A 135 1.51 6.63 10.07
CA LEU A 135 0.63 7.77 9.94
C LEU A 135 0.34 8.34 11.34
N PRO A 136 0.74 9.58 11.66
CA PRO A 136 0.37 10.22 12.91
C PRO A 136 -1.14 10.43 12.97
N LEU A 137 -1.68 10.47 14.18
CA LEU A 137 -3.11 10.61 14.47
C LEU A 137 -3.80 11.77 13.71
N HIS A 138 -3.11 12.90 13.55
CA HIS A 138 -3.68 14.06 12.86
C HIS A 138 -3.90 13.83 11.35
N SER A 139 -3.13 12.93 10.73
CA SER A 139 -3.24 12.63 9.30
C SER A 139 -4.34 11.63 8.95
N LEU A 140 -4.90 10.93 9.95
CA LEU A 140 -5.90 9.87 9.73
C LEU A 140 -7.20 10.36 9.04
N PRO A 141 -7.78 11.52 9.40
CA PRO A 141 -8.99 11.99 8.71
C PRO A 141 -8.73 12.29 7.24
N ALA A 142 -7.58 12.91 6.92
CA ALA A 142 -7.18 13.16 5.54
C ALA A 142 -6.96 11.85 4.78
N TYR A 143 -6.30 10.87 5.41
CA TYR A 143 -6.07 9.56 4.82
C TYR A 143 -7.38 8.83 4.44
N LEU A 144 -8.36 8.79 5.35
CA LEU A 144 -9.66 8.16 5.10
C LEU A 144 -10.49 8.91 4.04
N PHE A 145 -10.40 10.24 4.04
CA PHE A 145 -11.13 11.06 3.08
C PHE A 145 -10.58 10.90 1.66
N ILE A 146 -9.25 10.96 1.50
CA ILE A 146 -8.58 10.78 0.22
C ILE A 146 -8.79 9.36 -0.30
N SER A 147 -8.66 8.33 0.55
CA SER A 147 -8.89 6.95 0.13
C SER A 147 -10.35 6.71 -0.27
N GLY A 148 -11.31 7.35 0.39
CA GLY A 148 -12.72 7.32 0.00
C GLY A 148 -12.95 7.93 -1.38
N ILE A 149 -12.41 9.13 -1.65
CA ILE A 149 -12.53 9.79 -2.96
C ILE A 149 -11.91 8.93 -4.06
N VAL A 150 -10.66 8.49 -3.85
CA VAL A 150 -9.95 7.67 -4.83
C VAL A 150 -10.67 6.34 -5.04
N GLY A 151 -11.20 5.73 -3.98
CA GLY A 151 -12.00 4.50 -4.04
C GLY A 151 -13.30 4.64 -4.82
N VAL A 152 -14.00 5.77 -4.71
CA VAL A 152 -15.16 6.06 -5.54
C VAL A 152 -14.75 6.19 -7.00
N VAL A 153 -13.64 6.86 -7.30
CA VAL A 153 -13.15 6.99 -8.68
C VAL A 153 -12.74 5.63 -9.25
N THR A 154 -11.99 4.82 -8.50
CA THR A 154 -11.54 3.50 -8.96
C THR A 154 -12.71 2.53 -9.13
N SER A 155 -13.71 2.56 -8.23
CA SER A 155 -14.91 1.71 -8.36
C SER A 155 -15.73 2.05 -9.60
N LEU A 156 -15.91 3.34 -9.92
CA LEU A 156 -16.61 3.78 -11.13
C LEU A 156 -15.89 3.35 -12.42
N ILE A 157 -14.57 3.39 -12.42
CA ILE A 157 -13.76 2.93 -13.56
C ILE A 157 -13.85 1.40 -13.70
N SER A 158 -13.73 0.68 -12.58
CA SER A 158 -13.79 -0.79 -12.55
C SER A 158 -15.15 -1.33 -13.02
N GLN A 159 -16.24 -0.72 -12.56
CA GLN A 159 -17.60 -1.09 -12.97
C GLN A 159 -17.79 -0.94 -14.48
N LYS A 160 -17.29 0.16 -15.07
CA LYS A 160 -17.36 0.37 -16.54
C LYS A 160 -16.55 -0.64 -17.36
N LEU A 161 -15.49 -1.21 -16.79
CA LEU A 161 -14.58 -2.10 -17.51
C LEU A 161 -14.94 -3.58 -17.37
N THR A 162 -15.52 -3.96 -16.23
CA THR A 162 -15.59 -5.36 -15.82
C THR A 162 -16.99 -5.86 -15.52
N ASP A 163 -17.99 -4.96 -15.41
CA ASP A 163 -19.39 -5.25 -15.02
C ASP A 163 -19.53 -6.09 -13.72
N LYS A 164 -18.48 -6.15 -12.89
CA LYS A 164 -18.45 -6.88 -11.61
C LYS A 164 -18.82 -5.96 -10.46
N GLU A 165 -19.56 -6.51 -9.49
CA GLU A 165 -19.93 -5.79 -8.26
C GLU A 165 -18.73 -5.56 -7.32
N GLU A 166 -17.68 -6.38 -7.42
CA GLU A 166 -16.47 -6.31 -6.60
C GLU A 166 -15.38 -5.47 -7.27
N PHE A 167 -14.73 -4.60 -6.50
CA PHE A 167 -13.65 -3.74 -7.00
C PHE A 167 -12.45 -3.72 -6.03
N PRO A 168 -11.22 -3.56 -6.55
CA PRO A 168 -10.00 -3.50 -5.75
C PRO A 168 -9.89 -2.15 -5.02
N PHE A 169 -9.88 -2.17 -3.69
CA PHE A 169 -9.84 -0.97 -2.86
C PHE A 169 -8.42 -0.59 -2.39
N ILE A 170 -7.50 -1.54 -2.40
CA ILE A 170 -6.13 -1.35 -1.93
C ILE A 170 -5.35 -0.33 -2.76
N PRO A 171 -5.52 -0.22 -4.10
CA PRO A 171 -4.94 0.87 -4.87
C PRO A 171 -5.32 2.25 -4.33
N ALA A 172 -6.56 2.43 -3.87
CA ALA A 172 -7.00 3.71 -3.30
C ALA A 172 -6.38 3.97 -1.92
N LEU A 173 -6.29 2.94 -1.07
CA LEU A 173 -5.65 3.02 0.24
C LEU A 173 -4.14 3.31 0.12
N ALA A 174 -3.44 2.60 -0.78
CA ALA A 174 -2.02 2.79 -1.03
C ALA A 174 -1.72 4.18 -1.60
N PHE A 175 -2.54 4.68 -2.52
CA PHE A 175 -2.37 6.03 -3.06
C PHE A 175 -2.55 7.11 -2.00
N SER A 176 -3.59 6.99 -1.16
CA SER A 176 -3.82 7.89 -0.03
C SER A 176 -2.63 7.85 0.95
N PHE A 177 -2.11 6.66 1.25
CA PHE A 177 -0.95 6.49 2.12
C PHE A 177 0.27 7.25 1.57
N ILE A 178 0.58 7.10 0.28
CA ILE A 178 1.73 7.77 -0.35
C ILE A 178 1.62 9.29 -0.22
N ILE A 179 0.42 9.86 -0.43
CA ILE A 179 0.18 11.30 -0.31
C ILE A 179 0.39 11.76 1.14
N CYS A 180 -0.27 11.10 2.09
CA CYS A 180 -0.17 11.47 3.50
C CYS A 180 1.26 11.31 4.03
N PHE A 181 1.92 10.19 3.73
CA PHE A 181 3.28 9.89 4.17
C PHE A 181 4.32 10.89 3.63
N ASN A 182 4.22 11.25 2.36
CA ASN A 182 5.11 12.27 1.78
C ASN A 182 4.88 13.65 2.41
N ASN A 183 3.64 14.01 2.72
CA ASN A 183 3.33 15.29 3.37
C ASN A 183 3.92 15.37 4.80
N ILE A 184 3.90 14.26 5.54
CA ILE A 184 4.50 14.18 6.88
C ILE A 184 6.02 14.36 6.80
N ASN A 185 6.67 13.64 5.88
CA ASN A 185 8.11 13.75 5.68
C ASN A 185 8.56 15.19 5.33
N ILE A 186 7.74 15.95 4.59
CA ILE A 186 8.05 17.36 4.27
C ILE A 186 7.98 18.26 5.51
N LEU A 187 7.13 17.96 6.48
CA LEU A 187 6.95 18.76 7.70
C LEU A 187 7.99 18.47 8.79
N THR A 188 8.69 17.34 8.70
CA THR A 188 9.72 16.91 9.67
C THR A 188 11.15 17.34 9.30
N PHE A 189 11.35 17.96 8.14
CA PHE A 189 12.62 18.57 7.70
C PHE A 189 12.52 20.09 7.72
#